data_AF-A0A167MDJ6-F1
#
_entry.id   AF-A0A167MDJ6-F1
#
_cell.length_a   1.000
_cell.length_b   1.000
_cell.length_c   1.000
_cell.angle_alpha   90.00
_cell.angle_beta   90.00
_cell.angle_gamma   90.00
#
_symmetry.space_group_name_H-M   'P 1'
#
loop_
_entity.id
_entity.type
_entity.pdbx_description
1 polymer ?
#
loop_
_entity_poly.entity_id
_entity_poly.type
_entity_poly.pdbx_seq_one_letter_code
_entity_poly.pdbx_strand_id
1 'polypeptide(L)'
;MVNSTIELPDSSSTIQFEKDHDVIERLCAHLAAKPKELRNRPFTLQNDTWTSWTVRESVYKRNQGSFPIMARGLFTLKRDERHCIVARGYDKFFNVNETKYTQWTALEKETQGPYEITTKENGCIIFIAALSSQTVIVTSKHSIPEPKDNPQSHGGVGYRWLQKHLQSAQASEEDLASWLWSNSITLVAELCDDDFEEHILEYPPHKRGLYLHGANYNTAQLHTLPSQLVHQIATTFGLWPVSFTTLDTIAQVKELASKVQLTGKMDGREVEGIVVRCQRQDQDFLFKVKSEPYLVFRDYREVTKSVLENPDAAPKYTYPKAYYYWRWIQHRLKDHPEWFEKYTLSKGIIDVRQKFEAYWEKGDLTLPDI
;
A
#
# COMPACT_ATOMS: atom_id res chain seq x y z
N MET A 1 -21.44 8.12 21.86
CA MET A 1 -22.37 7.67 20.80
C MET A 1 -21.88 8.25 19.48
N VAL A 2 -20.92 7.61 18.82
CA VAL A 2 -20.64 7.86 17.40
C VAL A 2 -21.66 7.04 16.61
N ASN A 3 -22.95 7.33 16.81
CA ASN A 3 -24.02 6.64 16.08
C ASN A 3 -24.07 7.22 14.65
N SER A 4 -23.55 6.44 13.71
CA SER A 4 -24.11 6.21 12.38
C SER A 4 -24.56 7.44 11.55
N THR A 5 -23.64 8.07 10.82
CA THR A 5 -23.99 9.04 9.75
C THR A 5 -23.15 8.90 8.47
N ILE A 6 -22.26 7.92 8.38
CA ILE A 6 -21.62 7.62 7.08
C ILE A 6 -22.58 6.73 6.30
N GLU A 7 -23.49 7.37 5.58
CA GLU A 7 -24.35 6.72 4.60
C GLU A 7 -23.51 6.35 3.38
N LEU A 8 -23.51 5.06 3.06
CA LEU A 8 -22.94 4.60 1.81
C LEU A 8 -23.94 4.88 0.68
N PRO A 9 -23.45 5.13 -0.56
CA PRO A 9 -24.33 5.14 -1.72
C PRO A 9 -25.15 3.86 -1.78
N ASP A 10 -26.40 3.95 -2.21
CA ASP A 10 -27.33 2.82 -2.29
C ASP A 10 -26.81 1.77 -3.30
N SER A 11 -25.93 0.89 -2.82
CA SER A 11 -25.17 -0.06 -3.64
C SER A 11 -25.87 -1.41 -3.78
N SER A 12 -27.02 -1.54 -3.10
CA SER A 12 -27.80 -2.78 -2.94
C SER A 12 -28.37 -3.32 -4.26
N SER A 13 -28.57 -2.48 -5.27
CA SER A 13 -29.06 -2.91 -6.59
C SER A 13 -27.96 -3.30 -7.59
N THR A 14 -26.69 -2.98 -7.33
CA THR A 14 -25.63 -2.99 -8.36
C THR A 14 -24.47 -3.94 -8.04
N ILE A 15 -24.24 -4.27 -6.76
CA ILE A 15 -23.17 -5.16 -6.34
C ILE A 15 -23.69 -6.62 -6.31
N GLN A 16 -23.38 -7.39 -7.36
CA GLN A 16 -23.72 -8.81 -7.43
C GLN A 16 -22.78 -9.65 -6.55
N PHE A 17 -23.14 -9.85 -5.29
CA PHE A 17 -22.45 -10.76 -4.36
C PHE A 17 -22.46 -12.23 -4.80
N GLU A 18 -23.35 -12.62 -5.72
CA GLU A 18 -23.54 -14.02 -6.12
C GLU A 18 -22.33 -14.66 -6.81
N LYS A 19 -21.40 -13.88 -7.37
CA LYS A 19 -20.25 -14.40 -8.12
C LYS A 19 -19.00 -14.65 -7.27
N ASP A 20 -18.98 -14.23 -6.01
CA ASP A 20 -17.77 -14.29 -5.18
C ASP A 20 -17.31 -15.74 -4.96
N HIS A 21 -18.25 -16.62 -4.60
CA HIS A 21 -17.96 -18.04 -4.40
C HIS A 21 -17.32 -18.67 -5.65
N ASP A 22 -17.91 -18.46 -6.83
CA ASP A 22 -17.42 -19.01 -8.09
C ASP A 22 -16.04 -18.46 -8.46
N VAL A 23 -15.76 -17.19 -8.16
CA VAL A 23 -14.43 -16.60 -8.37
C VAL A 23 -13.40 -17.29 -7.49
N ILE A 24 -13.73 -17.53 -6.21
CA ILE A 24 -12.82 -18.22 -5.29
C ILE A 24 -12.66 -19.70 -5.65
N GLU A 25 -13.70 -20.39 -6.11
CA GLU A 25 -13.59 -21.76 -6.64
C GLU A 25 -12.65 -21.82 -7.85
N ARG A 26 -12.75 -20.87 -8.79
CA ARG A 26 -11.79 -20.75 -9.90
C ARG A 26 -10.37 -20.45 -9.42
N LEU A 27 -10.23 -19.69 -8.33
CA LEU A 27 -8.93 -19.42 -7.72
C LEU A 27 -8.33 -20.67 -7.07
N CYS A 28 -9.15 -21.48 -6.39
CA CYS A 28 -8.79 -22.81 -5.86
C CYS A 28 -8.35 -23.75 -6.99
N ALA A 29 -9.12 -23.81 -8.09
CA ALA A 29 -8.76 -24.60 -9.26
C ALA A 29 -7.44 -24.13 -9.91
N HIS A 30 -7.20 -22.81 -9.97
CA HIS A 30 -5.93 -22.25 -10.45
C HIS A 30 -4.76 -22.64 -9.55
N LEU A 31 -4.94 -22.61 -8.21
CA LEU A 31 -3.92 -23.05 -7.26
C LEU A 31 -3.54 -24.52 -7.50
N ALA A 32 -4.53 -25.39 -7.64
CA ALA A 32 -4.32 -26.81 -7.91
C ALA A 32 -3.57 -27.04 -9.22
N ALA A 33 -3.92 -26.29 -10.27
CA ALA A 33 -3.28 -26.42 -11.59
C ALA A 33 -1.88 -25.78 -11.66
N LYS A 34 -1.65 -24.66 -10.95
CA LYS A 34 -0.43 -23.83 -11.04
C LYS A 34 0.07 -23.38 -9.66
N PRO A 35 0.53 -24.30 -8.79
CA PRO A 35 0.90 -24.00 -7.40
C PRO A 35 2.12 -23.08 -7.22
N LYS A 36 2.87 -22.78 -8.30
CA LYS A 36 3.98 -21.80 -8.28
C LYS A 36 3.52 -20.35 -8.51
N GLU A 37 2.29 -20.15 -8.93
CA GLU A 37 1.73 -18.83 -9.29
C GLU A 37 0.91 -18.20 -8.17
N LEU A 38 0.35 -19.03 -7.30
CA LEU A 38 -0.48 -18.65 -6.16
C LEU A 38 -0.12 -19.55 -4.98
N ARG A 39 -0.16 -19.00 -3.78
CA ARG A 39 -0.16 -19.76 -2.53
C ARG A 39 -1.27 -19.25 -1.63
N ASN A 40 -1.74 -20.09 -0.74
CA ASN A 40 -2.63 -19.69 0.33
C ASN A 40 -2.06 -20.07 1.70
N ARG A 41 -2.54 -19.41 2.76
CA ARG A 41 -2.17 -19.69 4.14
C ARG A 41 -3.40 -19.58 5.03
N PRO A 42 -3.77 -20.63 5.79
CA PRO A 42 -4.84 -20.54 6.77
C PRO A 42 -4.38 -19.81 8.04
N PHE A 43 -5.34 -19.15 8.68
CA PHE A 43 -5.25 -18.49 9.98
C PHE A 43 -6.50 -18.86 10.77
N THR A 44 -6.33 -19.56 11.89
CA THR A 44 -7.43 -19.91 12.79
C THR A 44 -7.74 -18.72 13.68
N LEU A 45 -8.98 -18.22 13.63
CA LEU A 45 -9.43 -17.02 14.33
C LEU A 45 -10.72 -17.34 15.08
N GLN A 46 -10.64 -17.42 16.41
CA GLN A 46 -11.76 -17.86 17.25
C GLN A 46 -12.32 -19.20 16.72
N ASN A 47 -13.53 -19.19 16.12
CA ASN A 47 -14.21 -20.37 15.57
C ASN A 47 -14.09 -20.50 14.04
N ASP A 48 -13.58 -19.48 13.34
CA ASP A 48 -13.47 -19.44 11.88
C ASP A 48 -12.02 -19.69 11.43
N THR A 49 -11.84 -20.13 10.18
CA THR A 49 -10.51 -20.16 9.53
C THR A 49 -10.51 -19.23 8.33
N TRP A 50 -9.70 -18.18 8.42
CA TRP A 50 -9.45 -17.28 7.29
C TRP A 50 -8.28 -17.80 6.46
N THR A 51 -8.39 -17.72 5.15
CA THR A 51 -7.37 -18.08 4.18
C THR A 51 -6.86 -16.82 3.51
N SER A 52 -5.57 -16.52 3.70
CA SER A 52 -4.85 -15.45 2.98
C SER A 52 -4.35 -15.97 1.64
N TRP A 53 -4.57 -15.21 0.57
CA TRP A 53 -4.13 -15.55 -0.78
C TRP A 53 -2.98 -14.64 -1.22
N THR A 54 -1.89 -15.24 -1.70
CA THR A 54 -0.72 -14.51 -2.22
C THR A 54 -0.42 -14.94 -3.66
N VAL A 55 -0.73 -14.06 -4.60
CA VAL A 55 -0.41 -14.24 -6.03
C VAL A 55 1.00 -13.70 -6.30
N ARG A 56 1.77 -14.41 -7.14
CA ARG A 56 3.08 -13.92 -7.61
C ARG A 56 2.89 -12.69 -8.50
N GLU A 57 3.67 -11.64 -8.26
CA GLU A 57 3.53 -10.34 -8.95
C GLU A 57 3.52 -10.45 -10.50
N SER A 58 4.29 -11.37 -11.09
CA SER A 58 4.32 -11.59 -12.54
C SER A 58 3.03 -12.20 -13.12
N VAL A 59 2.20 -12.85 -12.30
CA VAL A 59 0.92 -13.43 -12.71
C VAL A 59 -0.08 -12.31 -12.98
N TYR A 60 -0.17 -11.33 -12.08
CA TYR A 60 -0.99 -10.14 -12.29
C TYR A 60 -0.62 -9.44 -13.59
N LYS A 61 0.68 -9.30 -13.89
CA LYS A 61 1.13 -8.60 -15.11
C LYS A 61 0.79 -9.36 -16.40
N ARG A 62 0.96 -10.69 -16.41
CA ARG A 62 0.77 -11.55 -17.59
C ARG A 62 -0.70 -11.84 -17.91
N ASN A 63 -1.55 -11.95 -16.89
CA ASN A 63 -2.93 -12.46 -17.01
C ASN A 63 -3.99 -11.38 -16.72
N GLN A 64 -3.67 -10.12 -17.02
CA GLN A 64 -4.63 -9.00 -16.85
C GLN A 64 -5.86 -9.22 -17.74
N GLY A 65 -7.00 -9.50 -17.11
CA GLY A 65 -8.29 -9.77 -17.74
C GLY A 65 -8.68 -11.26 -17.84
N SER A 66 -7.79 -12.19 -17.47
CA SER A 66 -8.09 -13.64 -17.47
C SER A 66 -7.84 -14.32 -16.13
N PHE A 67 -7.07 -13.71 -15.24
CA PHE A 67 -6.88 -14.22 -13.89
C PHE A 67 -8.16 -14.06 -13.07
N PRO A 68 -8.57 -15.04 -12.22
CA PRO A 68 -9.88 -15.02 -11.57
C PRO A 68 -10.17 -13.77 -10.74
N ILE A 69 -9.14 -13.21 -10.09
CA ILE A 69 -9.27 -12.04 -9.23
C ILE A 69 -7.95 -11.26 -9.15
N MET A 70 -8.01 -9.94 -9.33
CA MET A 70 -6.81 -9.08 -9.32
C MET A 70 -6.47 -8.52 -7.94
N ALA A 71 -7.28 -8.81 -6.91
CA ALA A 71 -7.10 -8.34 -5.54
C ALA A 71 -5.71 -8.71 -4.98
N ARG A 72 -5.03 -7.72 -4.40
CA ARG A 72 -3.74 -7.86 -3.73
C ARG A 72 -3.88 -7.60 -2.24
N GLY A 73 -3.87 -8.69 -1.48
CA GLY A 73 -4.27 -8.70 -0.08
C GLY A 73 -5.72 -9.16 0.01
N LEU A 74 -5.90 -10.48 -0.08
CA LEU A 74 -7.21 -11.11 -0.14
C LEU A 74 -7.29 -12.15 0.97
N PHE A 75 -8.32 -12.04 1.79
CA PHE A 75 -8.64 -13.00 2.84
C PHE A 75 -10.06 -13.49 2.62
N THR A 76 -10.22 -14.81 2.66
CA THR A 76 -11.51 -15.48 2.50
C THR A 76 -11.77 -16.41 3.66
N LEU A 77 -13.03 -16.73 3.93
CA LEU A 77 -13.38 -17.87 4.79
C LEU A 77 -14.41 -18.74 4.07
N LYS A 78 -14.68 -19.93 4.62
CA LYS A 78 -15.75 -20.80 4.15
C LYS A 78 -16.85 -20.86 5.22
N ARG A 79 -18.08 -20.49 4.86
CA ARG A 79 -19.29 -20.57 5.71
C ARG A 79 -20.36 -21.33 4.92
N ASP A 80 -20.95 -22.36 5.53
CA ASP A 80 -22.01 -23.19 4.93
C ASP A 80 -21.65 -23.65 3.50
N GLU A 81 -20.45 -24.20 3.33
CA GLU A 81 -19.87 -24.63 2.06
C GLU A 81 -19.65 -23.53 1.00
N ARG A 82 -19.90 -22.26 1.32
CA ARG A 82 -19.66 -21.12 0.42
C ARG A 82 -18.44 -20.32 0.83
N HIS A 83 -17.73 -19.82 -0.17
CA HIS A 83 -16.60 -18.92 0.04
C HIS A 83 -17.08 -17.48 0.19
N CYS A 84 -16.63 -16.81 1.23
CA CYS A 84 -16.88 -15.39 1.49
C CYS A 84 -15.56 -14.63 1.52
N ILE A 85 -15.51 -13.47 0.89
CA ILE A 85 -14.39 -12.54 1.03
C ILE A 85 -14.61 -11.74 2.32
N VAL A 86 -13.57 -11.63 3.14
CA VAL A 86 -13.64 -11.00 4.48
C VAL A 86 -12.61 -9.93 4.70
N ALA A 87 -11.54 -9.93 3.90
CA ALA A 87 -10.75 -8.72 3.69
C ALA A 87 -10.28 -8.63 2.24
N ARG A 88 -10.36 -7.42 1.67
CA ARG A 88 -10.09 -7.18 0.25
C ARG A 88 -9.31 -5.88 0.02
N GLY A 89 -8.02 -5.99 -0.24
CA GLY A 89 -7.19 -4.91 -0.77
C GLY A 89 -7.52 -4.60 -2.23
N TYR A 90 -6.94 -3.52 -2.77
CA TYR A 90 -7.15 -3.13 -4.16
C TYR A 90 -6.76 -4.22 -5.16
N ASP A 91 -7.25 -4.09 -6.39
CA ASP A 91 -6.63 -4.80 -7.49
C ASP A 91 -5.18 -4.38 -7.66
N LYS A 92 -4.32 -5.29 -8.11
CA LYS A 92 -2.94 -4.96 -8.41
C LYS A 92 -2.89 -3.89 -9.51
N PHE A 93 -2.49 -2.68 -9.13
CA PHE A 93 -2.24 -1.58 -10.05
C PHE A 93 -0.75 -1.33 -10.30
N PHE A 94 -0.46 -0.81 -11.49
CA PHE A 94 0.88 -0.70 -12.06
C PHE A 94 1.26 0.76 -12.29
N ASN A 95 2.57 1.01 -12.39
CA ASN A 95 3.07 2.33 -12.75
C ASN A 95 2.71 2.66 -14.20
N VAL A 96 2.58 3.94 -14.53
CA VAL A 96 2.53 4.38 -15.92
C VAL A 96 3.68 3.77 -16.72
N ASN A 97 3.38 3.39 -17.96
CA ASN A 97 4.25 2.70 -18.91
C ASN A 97 4.73 1.30 -18.49
N GLU A 98 4.26 0.72 -17.39
CA GLU A 98 4.70 -0.60 -16.92
C GLU A 98 3.98 -1.77 -17.64
N THR A 99 2.73 -1.54 -18.07
CA THR A 99 1.88 -2.53 -18.74
C THR A 99 1.20 -1.93 -19.96
N LYS A 100 0.61 -2.77 -20.82
CA LYS A 100 -0.14 -2.30 -22.00
C LYS A 100 -1.33 -1.39 -21.65
N TYR A 101 -1.96 -1.59 -20.50
CA TYR A 101 -3.12 -0.79 -20.04
C TYR A 101 -2.73 0.48 -19.28
N THR A 102 -1.45 0.62 -18.92
CA THR A 102 -0.93 1.81 -18.23
C THR A 102 -0.05 2.66 -19.13
N GLN A 103 -0.05 2.39 -20.45
CA GLN A 103 0.49 3.31 -21.44
C GLN A 103 -0.40 4.55 -21.51
N TRP A 104 0.19 5.74 -21.66
CA TRP A 104 -0.60 6.98 -21.76
C TRP A 104 -1.67 6.92 -22.85
N THR A 105 -1.35 6.35 -24.01
CA THR A 105 -2.30 6.18 -25.12
C THR A 105 -3.47 5.25 -24.76
N ALA A 106 -3.23 4.21 -23.97
CA ALA A 106 -4.28 3.33 -23.48
C ALA A 106 -5.13 4.02 -22.40
N LEU A 107 -4.50 4.74 -21.47
CA LEU A 107 -5.20 5.51 -20.44
C LEU A 107 -6.11 6.57 -21.07
N GLU A 108 -5.61 7.29 -22.08
CA GLU A 108 -6.37 8.31 -22.81
C GLU A 108 -7.59 7.74 -23.55
N LYS A 109 -7.49 6.51 -24.07
CA LYS A 109 -8.56 5.88 -24.86
C LYS A 109 -9.56 5.08 -24.02
N GLU A 110 -9.10 4.46 -22.95
CA GLU A 110 -9.85 3.40 -22.26
C GLU A 110 -10.33 3.79 -20.85
N THR A 111 -9.87 4.92 -20.30
CA THR A 111 -10.29 5.37 -18.96
C THR A 111 -11.20 6.57 -19.04
N GLN A 112 -12.02 6.75 -18.01
CA GLN A 112 -12.94 7.87 -17.87
C GLN A 112 -12.85 8.45 -16.46
N GLY A 113 -12.94 9.77 -16.38
CA GLY A 113 -12.98 10.51 -15.12
C GLY A 113 -14.38 10.49 -14.47
N PRO A 114 -14.56 11.23 -13.37
CA PRO A 114 -13.56 12.07 -12.72
C PRO A 114 -12.34 11.25 -12.25
N TYR A 115 -11.15 11.82 -12.39
CA TYR A 115 -9.91 11.21 -11.95
C TYR A 115 -9.61 11.68 -10.53
N GLU A 116 -9.62 10.77 -9.56
CA GLU A 116 -9.22 11.07 -8.19
C GLU A 116 -7.73 10.81 -8.01
N ILE A 117 -6.97 11.81 -7.61
CA ILE A 117 -5.52 11.74 -7.43
C ILE A 117 -5.23 11.83 -5.94
N THR A 118 -4.69 10.76 -5.37
CA THR A 118 -4.31 10.69 -3.96
C THR A 118 -2.80 10.68 -3.81
N THR A 119 -2.26 11.31 -2.76
CA THR A 119 -0.83 11.16 -2.44
C THR A 119 -0.53 9.70 -2.17
N LYS A 120 0.61 9.22 -2.70
CA LYS A 120 1.10 7.89 -2.38
C LYS A 120 2.00 8.00 -1.15
N GLU A 121 1.40 7.78 0.02
CA GLU A 121 2.17 7.62 1.26
C GLU A 121 3.15 6.44 1.15
N ASN A 122 4.21 6.48 1.96
CA ASN A 122 5.36 5.60 1.87
C ASN A 122 5.56 4.80 3.16
N GLY A 123 4.78 3.73 3.30
CA GLY A 123 4.81 2.88 4.47
C GLY A 123 4.50 1.42 4.15
N CYS A 124 3.79 0.77 5.07
CA CYS A 124 3.30 -0.58 4.92
C CYS A 124 1.78 -0.62 4.87
N ILE A 125 1.23 -1.31 3.87
CA ILE A 125 -0.22 -1.46 3.75
C ILE A 125 -0.80 -2.29 4.90
N ILE A 126 -1.88 -1.78 5.47
CA ILE A 126 -2.68 -2.36 6.54
C ILE A 126 -4.12 -2.49 6.06
N PHE A 127 -4.72 -3.66 6.29
CA PHE A 127 -6.15 -3.86 6.10
C PHE A 127 -6.84 -3.92 7.45
N ILE A 128 -7.96 -3.20 7.57
CA ILE A 128 -8.81 -3.22 8.77
C ILE A 128 -10.18 -3.70 8.31
N ALA A 129 -10.58 -4.85 8.81
CA ALA A 129 -11.86 -5.47 8.52
C ALA A 129 -12.56 -5.85 9.83
N ALA A 130 -13.79 -6.34 9.74
CA ALA A 130 -14.51 -6.89 10.88
C ALA A 130 -14.33 -8.40 10.97
N LEU A 131 -13.94 -8.91 12.14
CA LEU A 131 -14.05 -10.33 12.48
C LEU A 131 -15.49 -10.67 12.89
N SER A 132 -16.13 -9.74 13.60
CA SER A 132 -17.54 -9.76 14.01
C SER A 132 -18.05 -8.32 14.09
N SER A 133 -19.33 -8.10 14.41
CA SER A 133 -19.85 -6.75 14.66
C SER A 133 -19.23 -6.03 15.86
N GLN A 134 -18.41 -6.72 16.67
CA GLN A 134 -17.80 -6.17 17.89
C GLN A 134 -16.28 -6.13 17.85
N THR A 135 -15.66 -6.84 16.90
CA THR A 135 -14.21 -7.02 16.88
C THR A 135 -13.66 -6.70 15.51
N VAL A 136 -12.72 -5.76 15.45
CA VAL A 136 -11.93 -5.53 14.23
C VAL A 136 -10.81 -6.54 14.13
N ILE A 137 -10.38 -6.80 12.91
CA ILE A 137 -9.14 -7.52 12.62
C ILE A 137 -8.26 -6.65 11.74
N VAL A 138 -7.00 -6.55 12.14
CA VAL A 138 -5.99 -5.73 11.45
C VAL A 138 -4.93 -6.65 10.89
N THR A 139 -4.72 -6.59 9.58
CA THR A 139 -3.79 -7.48 8.88
C THR A 139 -2.76 -6.66 8.12
N SER A 140 -1.58 -7.23 7.95
CA SER A 140 -0.67 -6.75 6.90
C SER A 140 -1.11 -7.34 5.57
N LYS A 141 -0.39 -7.00 4.49
CA LYS A 141 -0.69 -7.46 3.13
C LYS A 141 -1.11 -8.93 2.99
N HIS A 142 -0.48 -9.86 3.72
CA HIS A 142 -0.76 -11.31 3.62
C HIS A 142 -0.75 -12.05 4.96
N SER A 143 -0.66 -11.34 6.09
CA SER A 143 -0.51 -11.97 7.41
C SER A 143 -1.40 -11.33 8.45
N ILE A 144 -1.94 -12.17 9.32
CA ILE A 144 -2.66 -11.77 10.53
C ILE A 144 -1.69 -11.91 11.72
N PRO A 145 -1.61 -10.91 12.60
CA PRO A 145 -0.74 -10.97 13.78
C PRO A 145 -1.31 -11.90 14.85
N GLU A 146 -0.42 -12.59 15.57
CA GLU A 146 -0.74 -13.39 16.76
C GLU A 146 0.36 -13.09 17.81
N PRO A 147 0.03 -12.52 18.98
CA PRO A 147 -1.26 -11.92 19.34
C PRO A 147 -1.64 -10.73 18.45
N LYS A 148 -2.91 -10.29 18.51
CA LYS A 148 -3.48 -9.21 17.67
C LYS A 148 -2.68 -7.91 17.70
N ASP A 149 -2.03 -7.58 18.83
CA ASP A 149 -1.27 -6.37 19.07
C ASP A 149 0.25 -6.58 19.03
N ASN A 150 0.72 -7.69 18.43
CA ASN A 150 2.13 -8.05 18.36
C ASN A 150 2.99 -6.89 17.81
N PRO A 151 3.91 -6.31 18.62
CA PRO A 151 4.65 -5.09 18.28
C PRO A 151 5.74 -5.30 17.23
N GLN A 152 6.05 -6.55 16.87
CA GLN A 152 7.03 -6.88 15.83
C GLN A 152 6.38 -7.14 14.47
N SER A 153 5.04 -7.21 14.43
CA SER A 153 4.30 -7.49 13.21
C SER A 153 3.65 -6.22 12.67
N HIS A 154 3.67 -6.02 11.35
CA HIS A 154 3.00 -4.86 10.73
C HIS A 154 1.52 -4.78 11.10
N GLY A 155 0.81 -5.91 11.11
CA GLY A 155 -0.61 -5.96 11.50
C GLY A 155 -0.82 -5.55 12.96
N GLY A 156 0.04 -6.01 13.88
CA GLY A 156 -0.09 -5.69 15.30
C GLY A 156 0.29 -4.25 15.63
N VAL A 157 1.32 -3.70 14.98
CA VAL A 157 1.63 -2.26 15.07
C VAL A 157 0.51 -1.42 14.46
N GLY A 158 -0.05 -1.87 13.33
CA GLY A 158 -1.25 -1.27 12.75
C GLY A 158 -2.42 -1.25 13.74
N TYR A 159 -2.67 -2.35 14.44
CA TYR A 159 -3.73 -2.43 15.46
C TYR A 159 -3.48 -1.47 16.63
N ARG A 160 -2.25 -1.38 17.13
CA ARG A 160 -1.88 -0.44 18.21
C ARG A 160 -2.11 1.01 17.79
N TRP A 161 -1.79 1.36 16.54
CA TRP A 161 -2.10 2.68 16.01
C TRP A 161 -3.59 2.90 15.84
N LEU A 162 -4.34 1.91 15.36
CA LEU A 162 -5.80 1.99 15.24
C LEU A 162 -6.45 2.32 16.59
N GLN A 163 -6.02 1.67 17.68
CA GLN A 163 -6.54 1.97 19.02
C GLN A 163 -6.27 3.43 19.43
N LYS A 164 -5.08 3.97 19.14
CA LYS A 164 -4.76 5.38 19.40
C LYS A 164 -5.63 6.35 18.59
N HIS A 165 -5.89 6.03 17.31
CA HIS A 165 -6.74 6.83 16.43
C HIS A 165 -8.21 6.81 16.87
N LEU A 166 -8.74 5.64 17.21
CA LEU A 166 -10.11 5.52 17.73
C LEU A 166 -10.27 6.30 19.04
N GLN A 167 -9.30 6.18 19.95
CA GLN A 167 -9.31 6.94 21.20
C GLN A 167 -9.28 8.46 20.97
N SER A 168 -8.52 8.96 20.00
CA SER A 168 -8.45 10.40 19.69
C SER A 168 -9.77 10.93 19.11
N ALA A 169 -10.52 10.09 18.40
CA ALA A 169 -11.85 10.39 17.86
C ALA A 169 -13.01 10.06 18.83
N GLN A 170 -12.72 9.60 20.05
CA GLN A 170 -13.73 9.11 21.01
C GLN A 170 -14.64 8.01 20.43
N ALA A 171 -14.12 7.22 19.49
CA ALA A 171 -14.76 6.05 18.93
C ALA A 171 -14.25 4.78 19.63
N SER A 172 -15.09 3.76 19.73
CA SER A 172 -14.70 2.44 20.21
C SER A 172 -14.31 1.50 19.06
N GLU A 173 -13.65 0.39 19.40
CA GLU A 173 -13.42 -0.68 18.43
C GLU A 173 -14.74 -1.27 17.90
N GLU A 174 -15.73 -1.42 18.78
CA GLU A 174 -17.05 -1.94 18.44
C GLU A 174 -17.79 -1.03 17.46
N ASP A 175 -17.70 0.30 17.61
CA ASP A 175 -18.28 1.26 16.66
C ASP A 175 -17.75 1.03 15.24
N LEU A 176 -16.41 0.90 15.11
CA LEU A 176 -15.78 0.62 13.81
C LEU A 176 -16.11 -0.78 13.30
N ALA A 177 -16.02 -1.80 14.16
CA ALA A 177 -16.29 -3.19 13.79
C ALA A 177 -17.74 -3.36 13.29
N SER A 178 -18.70 -2.78 13.99
CA SER A 178 -20.11 -2.82 13.63
C SER A 178 -20.35 -2.16 12.27
N TRP A 179 -19.75 -1.00 12.02
CA TRP A 179 -19.86 -0.32 10.73
C TRP A 179 -19.22 -1.13 9.59
N LEU A 180 -18.02 -1.67 9.77
CA LEU A 180 -17.36 -2.50 8.75
C LEU A 180 -18.12 -3.78 8.45
N TRP A 181 -18.65 -4.43 9.50
CA TRP A 181 -19.43 -5.66 9.40
C TRP A 181 -20.73 -5.43 8.62
N SER A 182 -21.50 -4.41 9.01
CA SER A 182 -22.81 -4.12 8.43
C SER A 182 -22.71 -3.72 6.95
N ASN A 183 -21.58 -3.13 6.56
CA ASN A 183 -21.34 -2.69 5.19
C ASN A 183 -20.48 -3.64 4.36
N SER A 184 -19.96 -4.73 4.95
CA SER A 184 -19.02 -5.65 4.30
C SER A 184 -17.83 -4.93 3.65
N ILE A 185 -17.15 -4.07 4.43
CA ILE A 185 -16.04 -3.23 3.96
C ILE A 185 -14.72 -3.62 4.61
N THR A 186 -13.64 -3.50 3.81
CA THR A 186 -12.26 -3.44 4.28
C THR A 186 -11.73 -2.01 4.13
N LEU A 187 -11.25 -1.41 5.22
CA LEU A 187 -10.44 -0.20 5.14
C LEU A 187 -9.01 -0.56 4.72
N VAL A 188 -8.41 0.29 3.90
CA VAL A 188 -7.04 0.16 3.41
C VAL A 188 -6.26 1.40 3.82
N ALA A 189 -5.32 1.20 4.74
CA ALA A 189 -4.47 2.27 5.25
C ALA A 189 -2.99 1.98 4.99
N GLU A 190 -2.18 3.03 4.99
CA GLU A 190 -0.73 2.94 4.97
C GLU A 190 -0.21 3.26 6.39
N LEU A 191 0.44 2.29 7.04
CA LEU A 191 1.16 2.50 8.29
C LEU A 191 2.48 3.19 7.98
N CYS A 192 2.61 4.42 8.45
CA CYS A 192 3.83 5.23 8.32
C CYS A 192 4.36 5.55 9.72
N ASP A 193 5.43 4.88 10.13
CA ASP A 193 5.98 4.96 11.48
C ASP A 193 7.48 4.67 11.49
N ASP A 194 8.30 5.71 11.41
CA ASP A 194 9.76 5.59 11.42
C ASP A 194 10.31 5.04 12.75
N ASP A 195 9.54 5.00 13.84
CA ASP A 195 9.96 4.32 15.08
C ASP A 195 9.83 2.81 14.96
N PHE A 196 8.87 2.34 14.16
CA PHE A 196 8.69 0.93 13.85
C PHE A 196 9.59 0.49 12.67
N GLU A 197 9.41 1.09 11.49
CA GLU A 197 10.13 0.73 10.26
C GLU A 197 10.33 1.98 9.39
N GLU A 198 11.58 2.39 9.15
CA GLU A 198 11.84 3.46 8.19
C GLU A 198 11.66 2.91 6.76
N HIS A 199 10.95 3.67 5.94
CA HIS A 199 10.86 3.40 4.51
C HIS A 199 11.88 4.21 3.73
N ILE A 200 11.45 5.19 2.93
CA ILE A 200 12.31 6.06 2.13
C ILE A 200 12.08 7.53 2.49
N LEU A 201 10.81 7.88 2.76
CA LEU A 201 10.40 9.21 3.16
C LEU A 201 10.17 9.27 4.66
N GLU A 202 10.43 10.44 5.23
CA GLU A 202 10.35 10.67 6.67
C GLU A 202 8.92 10.93 7.15
N TYR A 203 8.60 10.29 8.27
CA TYR A 203 7.40 10.47 9.07
C TYR A 203 7.81 10.85 10.51
N PRO A 204 7.95 12.16 10.80
CA PRO A 204 8.31 12.63 12.13
C PRO A 204 7.22 12.25 13.15
N PRO A 205 7.51 12.24 14.47
CA PRO A 205 6.61 11.72 15.50
C PRO A 205 5.13 12.17 15.41
N HIS A 206 4.89 13.45 15.08
CA HIS A 206 3.54 14.03 14.96
C HIS A 206 2.79 13.65 13.66
N LYS A 207 3.46 12.99 12.71
CA LYS A 207 2.90 12.49 11.44
C LYS A 207 2.86 10.97 11.35
N ARG A 208 3.20 10.25 12.43
CA ARG A 208 3.17 8.79 12.43
C ARG A 208 1.76 8.27 12.62
N GLY A 209 1.45 7.13 12.02
CA GLY A 209 0.15 6.48 12.18
C GLY A 209 -0.38 5.84 10.91
N LEU A 210 -1.70 5.70 10.85
CA LEU A 210 -2.42 5.06 9.75
C LEU A 210 -3.02 6.12 8.86
N TYR A 211 -2.55 6.18 7.62
CA TYR A 211 -3.09 7.05 6.58
C TYR A 211 -4.14 6.29 5.80
N LEU A 212 -5.41 6.60 6.02
CA LEU A 212 -6.51 5.93 5.34
C LEU A 212 -6.59 6.43 3.90
N HIS A 213 -6.37 5.51 2.95
CA HIS A 213 -6.46 5.82 1.54
C HIS A 213 -7.53 5.00 0.82
N GLY A 214 -8.11 3.96 1.42
CA GLY A 214 -9.15 3.19 0.75
C GLY A 214 -10.20 2.63 1.67
N ALA A 215 -11.36 2.35 1.09
CA ALA A 215 -12.37 1.48 1.65
C ALA A 215 -12.94 0.66 0.49
N ASN A 216 -12.83 -0.66 0.55
CA ASN A 216 -13.29 -1.55 -0.50
C ASN A 216 -14.39 -2.44 0.03
N TYR A 217 -15.42 -2.68 -0.78
CA TYR A 217 -16.35 -3.76 -0.49
C TYR A 217 -15.64 -5.11 -0.55
N ASN A 218 -16.09 -6.03 0.28
CA ASN A 218 -15.59 -7.40 0.37
C ASN A 218 -16.18 -8.28 -0.73
N THR A 219 -15.89 -7.91 -1.98
CA THR A 219 -16.40 -8.56 -3.19
C THR A 219 -15.27 -8.98 -4.13
N ALA A 220 -15.54 -9.92 -5.03
CA ALA A 220 -14.54 -10.40 -5.97
C ALA A 220 -14.12 -9.31 -6.97
N GLN A 221 -15.11 -8.59 -7.51
CA GLN A 221 -14.86 -7.38 -8.30
C GLN A 221 -14.46 -6.23 -7.38
N LEU A 222 -13.53 -5.39 -7.84
CA LEU A 222 -13.20 -4.14 -7.16
C LEU A 222 -14.40 -3.19 -7.18
N HIS A 223 -14.88 -2.88 -5.98
CA HIS A 223 -15.72 -1.72 -5.72
C HIS A 223 -15.08 -0.95 -4.56
N THR A 224 -14.47 0.20 -4.86
CA THR A 224 -13.82 1.07 -3.88
C THR A 224 -14.64 2.33 -3.68
N LEU A 225 -14.73 2.80 -2.44
CA LEU A 225 -15.45 4.02 -2.12
C LEU A 225 -14.72 5.24 -2.69
N PRO A 226 -15.47 6.28 -3.12
CA PRO A 226 -14.89 7.55 -3.57
C PRO A 226 -13.99 8.18 -2.49
N SER A 227 -12.94 8.88 -2.92
CA SER A 227 -11.93 9.43 -2.00
C SER A 227 -12.52 10.40 -0.97
N GLN A 228 -13.57 11.13 -1.32
CA GLN A 228 -14.29 12.00 -0.37
C GLN A 228 -14.90 11.21 0.80
N LEU A 229 -15.51 10.05 0.52
CA LEU A 229 -16.11 9.21 1.54
C LEU A 229 -15.04 8.52 2.39
N VAL A 230 -13.92 8.11 1.77
CA VAL A 230 -12.74 7.61 2.49
C VAL A 230 -12.21 8.68 3.45
N HIS A 231 -12.14 9.95 3.04
CA HIS A 231 -11.73 11.05 3.90
C HIS A 231 -12.67 11.24 5.10
N GLN A 232 -13.99 11.16 4.87
CA GLN A 232 -15.00 11.24 5.93
C GLN A 232 -14.86 10.08 6.93
N ILE A 233 -14.64 8.84 6.44
CA ILE A 233 -14.37 7.68 7.29
C ILE A 233 -13.10 7.90 8.13
N ALA A 234 -12.02 8.38 7.51
CA ALA A 234 -10.77 8.65 8.20
C ALA A 234 -10.98 9.62 9.36
N THR A 235 -11.64 10.74 9.08
CA THR A 235 -11.95 11.78 10.07
C THR A 235 -12.84 11.26 11.20
N THR A 236 -13.85 10.45 10.87
CA THR A 236 -14.81 9.91 11.85
C THR A 236 -14.15 8.95 12.83
N PHE A 237 -13.22 8.12 12.37
CA PHE A 237 -12.52 7.13 13.20
C PHE A 237 -11.11 7.56 13.63
N GLY A 238 -10.75 8.82 13.39
CA GLY A 238 -9.48 9.43 13.81
C GLY A 238 -8.24 9.02 13.02
N LEU A 239 -8.39 8.27 11.92
CA LEU A 239 -7.26 7.94 11.04
C LEU A 239 -6.80 9.19 10.26
N TRP A 240 -5.53 9.22 9.85
CA TRP A 240 -5.03 10.32 9.02
C TRP A 240 -5.68 10.28 7.64
N PRO A 241 -6.38 11.33 7.19
CA PRO A 241 -6.90 11.38 5.84
C PRO A 241 -5.76 11.57 4.85
N VAL A 242 -5.81 10.84 3.73
CA VAL A 242 -4.92 11.09 2.60
C VAL A 242 -5.48 12.23 1.75
N SER A 243 -4.64 13.21 1.46
CA SER A 243 -4.97 14.33 0.58
C SER A 243 -5.34 13.82 -0.81
N PHE A 244 -6.40 14.39 -1.38
CA PHE A 244 -6.82 14.07 -2.73
C PHE A 244 -7.29 15.32 -3.47
N THR A 245 -7.20 15.27 -4.79
CA THR A 245 -7.80 16.23 -5.71
C THR A 245 -8.50 15.49 -6.83
N THR A 246 -9.48 16.14 -7.46
CA THR A 246 -10.19 15.59 -8.60
C THR A 246 -9.84 16.39 -9.85
N LEU A 247 -9.61 15.69 -10.96
CA LEU A 247 -9.37 16.26 -12.28
C LEU A 247 -10.35 15.66 -13.28
N ASP A 248 -10.82 16.45 -14.24
CA ASP A 248 -11.85 16.02 -15.19
C ASP A 248 -11.27 15.24 -16.36
N THR A 249 -10.01 15.53 -16.74
CA THR A 249 -9.41 14.99 -17.95
C THR A 249 -8.08 14.28 -17.67
N ILE A 250 -7.82 13.22 -18.46
CA ILE A 250 -6.54 12.51 -18.44
C ILE A 250 -5.34 13.41 -18.81
N ALA A 251 -5.57 14.46 -19.61
CA ALA A 251 -4.53 15.43 -19.96
C ALA A 251 -4.05 16.20 -18.72
N GLN A 252 -4.96 16.67 -17.88
CA GLN A 252 -4.62 17.32 -16.60
C GLN A 252 -3.90 16.34 -15.66
N VAL A 253 -4.34 15.07 -15.63
CA VAL A 253 -3.65 14.02 -14.85
C VAL A 253 -2.22 13.84 -15.32
N LYS A 254 -1.98 13.82 -16.63
CA LYS A 254 -0.65 13.67 -17.23
C LYS A 254 0.27 14.85 -16.89
N GLU A 255 -0.25 16.07 -16.93
CA GLU A 255 0.48 17.28 -16.53
C GLU A 255 0.90 17.23 -15.06
N LEU A 256 -0.05 16.93 -14.16
CA LEU A 256 0.23 16.79 -12.73
C LEU A 256 1.23 15.64 -12.47
N ALA A 257 1.03 14.51 -13.13
CA ALA A 257 1.91 13.34 -13.05
C ALA A 257 3.34 13.69 -13.45
N SER A 258 3.55 14.41 -14.56
CA SER A 258 4.88 14.84 -15.00
C SER A 258 5.55 15.77 -13.97
N LYS A 259 4.79 16.70 -13.39
CA LYS A 259 5.31 17.59 -12.33
C LYS A 259 5.71 16.81 -11.08
N VAL A 260 4.86 15.90 -10.58
CA VAL A 260 5.16 15.08 -9.40
C VAL A 260 6.31 14.13 -9.68
N GLN A 261 6.38 13.56 -10.89
CA GLN A 261 7.44 12.66 -11.30
C GLN A 261 8.81 13.34 -11.21
N LEU A 262 8.92 14.55 -11.76
CA LEU A 262 10.16 15.33 -11.77
C LEU A 262 10.52 15.88 -10.38
N THR A 263 9.56 16.52 -9.71
CA THR A 263 9.84 17.27 -8.48
C THR A 263 9.86 16.40 -7.22
N GLY A 264 9.20 15.24 -7.25
CA GLY A 264 8.96 14.41 -6.08
C GLY A 264 8.13 15.05 -4.99
N LYS A 265 7.38 16.12 -5.32
CA LYS A 265 6.60 16.88 -4.36
C LYS A 265 5.14 17.01 -4.75
N MET A 266 4.27 16.95 -3.74
CA MET A 266 2.86 17.31 -3.80
C MET A 266 2.58 18.26 -2.63
N ASP A 267 1.96 19.40 -2.90
CA ASP A 267 1.67 20.43 -1.88
C ASP A 267 2.88 20.83 -1.01
N GLY A 268 4.06 20.91 -1.64
CA GLY A 268 5.33 21.26 -0.98
C GLY A 268 5.97 20.14 -0.16
N ARG A 269 5.30 18.99 0.03
CA ARG A 269 5.81 17.81 0.75
C ARG A 269 6.41 16.79 -0.21
N GLU A 270 7.50 16.14 0.19
CA GLU A 270 8.03 14.97 -0.52
C GLU A 270 7.02 13.82 -0.53
N VAL A 271 6.84 13.18 -1.68
CA VAL A 271 5.94 12.04 -1.86
C VAL A 271 6.59 10.94 -2.70
N GLU A 272 6.22 9.68 -2.43
CA GLU A 272 6.66 8.56 -3.28
C GLU A 272 6.11 8.74 -4.70
N GLY A 273 4.95 9.39 -4.81
CA GLY A 273 4.28 9.70 -6.05
C GLY A 273 2.79 9.90 -5.81
N ILE A 274 1.99 9.57 -6.82
CA ILE A 274 0.54 9.64 -6.78
C ILE A 274 -0.11 8.32 -7.21
N VAL A 275 -1.29 8.07 -6.69
CA VAL A 275 -2.21 7.04 -7.19
C VAL A 275 -3.40 7.74 -7.82
N VAL A 276 -3.73 7.33 -9.04
CA VAL A 276 -4.88 7.84 -9.79
C VAL A 276 -5.95 6.77 -9.81
N ARG A 277 -7.18 7.14 -9.44
CA ARG A 277 -8.39 6.30 -9.51
C ARG A 277 -9.31 6.87 -10.58
N CYS A 278 -9.85 5.98 -11.40
CA CYS A 278 -10.77 6.31 -12.47
C CYS A 278 -11.60 5.08 -12.82
N GLN A 279 -12.44 5.19 -13.85
CA GLN A 279 -13.16 4.05 -14.41
C GLN A 279 -12.48 3.55 -15.68
N ARG A 280 -12.50 2.24 -15.91
CA ARG A 280 -12.17 1.60 -17.19
C ARG A 280 -13.19 0.51 -17.47
N GLN A 281 -13.97 0.65 -18.54
CA GLN A 281 -15.06 -0.29 -18.88
C GLN A 281 -16.07 -0.46 -17.72
N ASP A 282 -16.47 0.66 -17.11
CA ASP A 282 -17.41 0.71 -15.96
C ASP A 282 -16.94 -0.06 -14.71
N GLN A 283 -15.62 -0.24 -14.58
CA GLN A 283 -14.98 -0.83 -13.41
C GLN A 283 -13.93 0.11 -12.84
N ASP A 284 -13.81 0.10 -11.52
CA ASP A 284 -12.76 0.81 -10.81
C ASP A 284 -11.37 0.40 -11.34
N PHE A 285 -10.60 1.40 -11.73
CA PHE A 285 -9.27 1.22 -12.27
C PHE A 285 -8.29 2.17 -11.60
N LEU A 286 -7.16 1.63 -11.17
CA LEU A 286 -6.11 2.39 -10.53
C LEU A 286 -4.82 2.26 -11.33
N PHE A 287 -4.07 3.35 -11.39
CA PHE A 287 -2.67 3.35 -11.81
C PHE A 287 -1.87 4.30 -10.93
N LYS A 288 -0.55 4.26 -11.02
CA LYS A 288 0.32 5.11 -10.20
C LYS A 288 1.41 5.75 -11.02
N VAL A 289 1.95 6.83 -10.48
CA VAL A 289 3.13 7.51 -10.99
C VAL A 289 4.06 7.67 -9.81
N LYS A 290 5.27 7.13 -9.92
CA LYS A 290 6.32 7.30 -8.91
C LYS A 290 7.21 8.48 -9.25
N SER A 291 7.70 9.16 -8.22
CA SER A 291 8.65 10.24 -8.38
C SER A 291 10.07 9.73 -8.62
N GLU A 292 10.83 10.46 -9.44
CA GLU A 292 12.22 10.16 -9.73
C GLU A 292 13.11 10.29 -8.48
N PRO A 293 12.99 11.34 -7.64
CA PRO A 293 13.75 11.42 -6.39
C PRO A 293 13.52 10.20 -5.49
N TYR A 294 12.27 9.76 -5.33
CA TYR A 294 11.96 8.56 -4.56
C TYR A 294 12.63 7.31 -5.12
N LEU A 295 12.62 7.14 -6.45
CA LEU A 295 13.21 5.96 -7.08
C LEU A 295 14.74 5.92 -6.90
N VAL A 296 15.40 7.09 -6.97
CA VAL A 296 16.83 7.23 -6.66
C VAL A 296 17.12 6.87 -5.20
N PHE A 297 16.34 7.40 -4.24
CA PHE A 297 16.53 7.10 -2.82
C PHE A 297 16.25 5.63 -2.48
N ARG A 298 15.28 5.03 -3.15
CA ARG A 298 15.05 3.58 -3.05
C ARG A 298 16.26 2.80 -3.55
N ASP A 299 16.87 3.21 -4.66
CA ASP A 299 18.08 2.59 -5.20
C ASP A 299 19.23 2.66 -4.19
N TYR A 300 19.40 3.79 -3.48
CA TYR A 300 20.38 3.92 -2.39
C TYR A 300 20.17 2.90 -1.27
N ARG A 301 18.91 2.69 -0.87
CA ARG A 301 18.60 1.69 0.15
C ARG A 301 18.96 0.29 -0.31
N GLU A 302 18.60 -0.09 -1.54
CA GLU A 302 18.92 -1.42 -2.06
C GLU A 302 20.43 -1.61 -2.24
N VAL A 303 21.15 -0.57 -2.70
CA VAL A 303 22.62 -0.56 -2.75
C VAL A 303 23.23 -0.78 -1.37
N THR A 304 22.74 -0.06 -0.35
CA THR A 304 23.25 -0.19 1.02
C THR A 304 23.03 -1.59 1.57
N LYS A 305 21.82 -2.15 1.40
CA LYS A 305 21.53 -3.54 1.80
C LYS A 305 22.44 -4.53 1.08
N SER A 306 22.62 -4.39 -0.22
CA SER A 306 23.50 -5.26 -1.01
C SER A 306 24.95 -5.22 -0.52
N VAL A 307 25.47 -4.03 -0.18
CA VAL A 307 26.85 -3.87 0.32
C VAL A 307 26.99 -4.44 1.73
N LEU A 308 26.01 -4.26 2.60
CA LEU A 308 26.03 -4.85 3.95
C LEU A 308 25.95 -6.39 3.92
N GLU A 309 25.17 -6.94 2.99
CA GLU A 309 25.05 -8.39 2.81
C GLU A 309 26.28 -9.01 2.13
N ASN A 310 26.87 -8.32 1.15
CA ASN A 310 28.00 -8.81 0.36
C ASN A 310 29.02 -7.68 0.11
N PRO A 311 29.91 -7.37 1.08
CA PRO A 311 30.83 -6.22 0.99
C PRO A 311 31.80 -6.25 -0.19
N ASP A 312 32.18 -7.45 -0.64
CA ASP A 312 33.16 -7.65 -1.72
C ASP A 312 32.56 -7.59 -3.13
N ALA A 313 31.23 -7.56 -3.25
CA ALA A 313 30.54 -7.57 -4.54
C ALA A 313 30.07 -6.15 -4.94
N ALA A 314 30.22 -5.81 -6.22
CA ALA A 314 29.62 -4.59 -6.75
C ALA A 314 28.08 -4.70 -6.69
N PRO A 315 27.38 -3.73 -6.07
CA PRO A 315 25.92 -3.76 -5.98
C PRO A 315 25.31 -3.44 -7.34
N LYS A 316 24.10 -3.95 -7.56
CA LYS A 316 23.28 -3.51 -8.70
C LYS A 316 22.62 -2.19 -8.35
N TYR A 317 22.69 -1.24 -9.28
CA TYR A 317 22.01 0.04 -9.20
C TYR A 317 21.41 0.40 -10.56
N THR A 318 20.39 1.25 -10.54
CA THR A 318 19.64 1.67 -11.74
C THR A 318 19.97 3.11 -12.11
N TYR A 319 20.18 3.98 -11.13
CA TYR A 319 20.34 5.42 -11.35
C TYR A 319 21.82 5.83 -11.31
N PRO A 320 22.30 6.70 -12.23
CA PRO A 320 23.71 7.11 -12.24
C PRO A 320 24.22 7.69 -10.92
N LYS A 321 23.38 8.45 -10.21
CA LYS A 321 23.73 9.03 -8.90
C LYS A 321 24.02 7.96 -7.83
N ALA A 322 23.45 6.75 -7.97
CA ALA A 322 23.68 5.64 -7.04
C ALA A 322 25.09 5.06 -7.12
N TYR A 323 25.81 5.25 -8.24
CA TYR A 323 27.23 4.91 -8.32
C TYR A 323 28.06 5.73 -7.33
N TYR A 324 27.85 7.04 -7.31
CA TYR A 324 28.56 7.93 -6.38
C TYR A 324 28.15 7.67 -4.93
N TYR A 325 26.87 7.39 -4.70
CA TYR A 325 26.38 6.94 -3.39
C TYR A 325 27.11 5.68 -2.94
N TRP A 326 27.21 4.66 -3.80
CA TRP A 326 27.92 3.42 -3.49
C TRP A 326 29.38 3.68 -3.09
N ARG A 327 30.10 4.49 -3.87
CA ARG A 327 31.50 4.85 -3.57
C ARG A 327 31.63 5.62 -2.27
N TRP A 328 30.68 6.49 -1.96
CA TRP A 328 30.63 7.21 -0.70
C TRP A 328 30.38 6.26 0.49
N ILE A 329 29.39 5.35 0.41
CA ILE A 329 29.11 4.44 1.53
C ILE A 329 30.26 3.47 1.82
N GLN A 330 31.06 3.07 0.84
CA GLN A 330 32.23 2.21 1.08
C GLN A 330 33.24 2.84 2.07
N HIS A 331 33.35 4.17 2.07
CA HIS A 331 34.16 4.91 3.03
C HIS A 331 33.43 5.08 4.36
N ARG A 332 32.13 5.41 4.32
CA ARG A 332 31.33 5.61 5.53
C ARG A 332 31.14 4.33 6.34
N LEU A 333 31.20 3.15 5.72
CA LEU A 333 31.20 1.87 6.46
C LEU A 333 32.46 1.67 7.31
N LYS A 334 33.60 2.30 6.93
CA LYS A 334 34.85 2.27 7.70
C LYS A 334 34.88 3.36 8.76
N ASP A 335 34.50 4.58 8.38
CA ASP A 335 34.62 5.76 9.24
C ASP A 335 33.44 5.90 10.23
N HIS A 336 32.26 5.43 9.83
CA HIS A 336 30.99 5.57 10.53
C HIS A 336 30.16 4.26 10.53
N PRO A 337 30.70 3.15 11.04
CA PRO A 337 29.97 1.88 11.10
C PRO A 337 28.65 1.98 11.89
N GLU A 338 28.57 2.90 12.86
CA GLU A 338 27.41 3.11 13.73
C GLU A 338 26.14 3.53 12.96
N TRP A 339 26.28 4.13 11.77
CA TRP A 339 25.12 4.51 10.95
C TRP A 339 24.37 3.30 10.38
N PHE A 340 25.01 2.13 10.35
CA PHE A 340 24.51 0.95 9.64
C PHE A 340 24.12 -0.21 10.56
N GLU A 341 24.39 -0.12 11.86
CA GLU A 341 24.16 -1.22 12.83
C GLU A 341 22.74 -1.79 12.80
N LYS A 342 21.74 -0.92 12.59
CA LYS A 342 20.33 -1.28 12.56
C LYS A 342 19.71 -1.21 11.16
N TYR A 343 20.53 -1.08 10.11
CA TYR A 343 20.03 -0.92 8.74
C TYR A 343 19.26 -2.14 8.23
N THR A 344 19.67 -3.34 8.64
CA THR A 344 18.96 -4.60 8.34
C THR A 344 17.60 -4.69 9.03
N LEU A 345 17.40 -3.93 10.11
CA LEU A 345 16.13 -3.73 10.81
C LEU A 345 15.36 -2.50 10.28
N SER A 346 15.73 -2.00 9.09
CA SER A 346 15.14 -0.83 8.46
C SER A 346 15.21 0.43 9.34
N LYS A 347 16.41 0.73 9.87
CA LYS A 347 16.73 1.95 10.61
C LYS A 347 17.97 2.63 10.07
N GLY A 348 18.00 3.96 10.09
CA GLY A 348 19.10 4.76 9.54
C GLY A 348 19.06 4.90 8.01
N ILE A 349 18.00 4.41 7.35
CA ILE A 349 17.83 4.54 5.89
C ILE A 349 17.71 6.02 5.52
N ILE A 350 16.86 6.74 6.27
CA ILE A 350 16.56 8.15 6.02
C ILE A 350 17.77 9.02 6.36
N ASP A 351 18.42 8.75 7.49
CA ASP A 351 19.58 9.50 7.96
C ASP A 351 20.78 9.35 7.01
N VAL A 352 21.15 8.12 6.64
CA VAL A 352 22.26 7.88 5.70
C VAL A 352 21.99 8.54 4.35
N ARG A 353 20.75 8.46 3.84
CA ARG A 353 20.33 9.17 2.62
C ARG A 353 20.55 10.68 2.78
N GLN A 354 20.03 11.29 3.84
CA GLN A 354 20.13 12.74 4.05
C GLN A 354 21.59 13.20 4.17
N LYS A 355 22.45 12.41 4.85
CA LYS A 355 23.89 12.69 4.93
C LYS A 355 24.56 12.65 3.55
N PHE A 356 24.20 11.68 2.70
CA PHE A 356 24.72 11.66 1.33
C PHE A 356 24.22 12.83 0.49
N GLU A 357 22.92 13.15 0.54
CA GLU A 357 22.37 14.27 -0.22
C GLU A 357 23.03 15.60 0.18
N ALA A 358 23.25 15.82 1.47
CA ALA A 358 23.99 16.99 1.97
C ALA A 358 25.47 17.01 1.54
N TYR A 359 26.11 15.84 1.44
CA TYR A 359 27.47 15.72 0.90
C TYR A 359 27.50 16.01 -0.61
N TRP A 360 26.53 15.48 -1.35
CA TRP A 360 26.38 15.67 -2.80
C TRP A 360 26.15 17.15 -3.16
N GLU A 361 25.30 17.85 -2.40
CA GLU A 361 25.01 19.29 -2.61
C GLU A 361 26.24 20.19 -2.40
N LYS A 362 27.18 19.79 -1.53
CA LYS A 362 28.44 20.53 -1.33
C LYS A 362 29.40 20.41 -2.51
N GLY A 363 29.15 19.51 -3.46
CA GLY A 363 29.96 19.34 -4.66
C GLY A 363 31.33 18.70 -4.41
N ASP A 364 31.57 18.13 -3.23
CA ASP A 364 32.82 17.48 -2.85
C ASP A 364 32.89 16.06 -3.44
N LEU A 365 32.85 15.97 -4.78
CA LEU A 365 32.75 14.71 -5.53
C LEU A 365 34.11 14.07 -5.83
N THR A 366 35.15 14.40 -5.08
CA THR A 366 36.40 13.64 -5.16
C THR A 366 36.09 12.23 -4.70
N LEU A 367 35.90 11.32 -5.66
CA LEU A 367 35.85 9.89 -5.39
C LEU A 367 37.17 9.57 -4.69
N PRO A 368 37.16 9.14 -3.42
CA PRO A 368 38.41 8.79 -2.79
C PRO A 368 39.02 7.63 -3.58
N ASP A 369 40.35 7.68 -3.76
CA ASP A 369 41.10 6.65 -4.45
C ASP A 369 40.80 5.27 -3.82
N ILE A 370 40.50 4.27 -4.66
CA ILE A 370 40.14 2.90 -4.24
C ILE A 370 41.36 2.18 -3.69
#